data_AF-A0A1R1IGW4-F1
#
_entry.id   AF-A0A1R1IGW4-F1
#
_cell.length_a   1.000
_cell.length_b   1.000
_cell.length_c   1.000
_cell.angle_alpha   90.00
_cell.angle_beta   90.00
_cell.angle_gamma   90.00
#
_symmetry.space_group_name_H-M   'P 1'
#
loop_
_entity.id
_entity.type
_entity.pdbx_description
1 polymer ?
#
loop_
_entity_poly.entity_id
_entity_poly.type
_entity_poly.pdbx_seq_one_letter_code
_entity_poly.pdbx_strand_id
1 'polypeptide(L)'
;MTAAEWIVRRICRLLPPRLTDWGEAMAQEAASIERPSAALIFAVGCVAWVIRQALGQALQSALTPSKATSDQPSRSRTTALACAIAATGLGLVYLAVAGAPMRHLTLNATALIAGLILVLPFRRRDPVWPPFIGVISIALGIGLLLTAALGDEASGARRWISLGDVVLQPSLIGLPFLLVAFARTRNILTATGVVLTVVALALQPDAAMVGAAVAALGAAALTRRDRPSLIVLTVASACFIVALAQPNAVPAAQFVDGVFRTASAAGGVASLAVWIGALLLLLPSLSGLRRDREAAAAHTAFGAAWLAIMAAALFGDYPTPVVAYGGSAIVGYLLSTLALPRESHRPPLQAPGDAGPAPKAKSGRLSDAGYRRRIAGHPARTQTRLSS
;
A
#
# COMPACT_ATOMS: atom_id res chain seq x y z
N MET A 1 -26.13 17.59 -20.81
CA MET A 1 -25.08 16.61 -20.48
C MET A 1 -25.71 15.54 -19.60
N THR A 2 -25.80 14.30 -20.09
CA THR A 2 -26.47 13.20 -19.38
C THR A 2 -25.55 12.59 -18.32
N ALA A 3 -26.11 11.84 -17.35
CA ALA A 3 -25.31 11.15 -16.32
C ALA A 3 -24.33 10.14 -16.95
N ALA A 4 -24.76 9.42 -17.99
CA ALA A 4 -23.92 8.49 -18.74
C ALA A 4 -22.74 9.20 -19.43
N GLU A 5 -23.01 10.31 -20.14
CA GLU A 5 -21.97 11.12 -20.77
C GLU A 5 -20.94 11.64 -19.75
N TRP A 6 -21.41 12.12 -18.59
CA TRP A 6 -20.51 12.60 -17.53
C TRP A 6 -19.59 11.49 -16.99
N ILE A 7 -20.13 10.27 -16.77
CA ILE A 7 -19.36 9.11 -16.31
C ILE A 7 -18.28 8.75 -17.33
N VAL A 8 -18.64 8.66 -18.62
CA VAL A 8 -17.71 8.29 -19.69
C VAL A 8 -16.60 9.34 -19.84
N ARG A 9 -16.94 10.63 -19.89
CA ARG A 9 -15.94 11.71 -19.96
C ARG A 9 -15.00 11.74 -18.75
N ARG A 10 -15.47 11.30 -17.58
CA ARG A 10 -14.63 11.22 -16.37
C ARG A 10 -13.69 10.02 -16.41
N ILE A 11 -14.17 8.84 -16.78
CA ILE A 11 -13.34 7.63 -16.82
C ILE A 11 -12.30 7.69 -17.94
N CYS A 12 -12.64 8.29 -19.10
CA CYS A 12 -11.74 8.42 -20.24
C CYS A 12 -10.51 9.30 -19.96
N ARG A 13 -10.49 10.10 -18.87
CA ARG A 13 -9.28 10.82 -18.43
C ARG A 13 -8.17 9.88 -17.93
N LEU A 14 -8.51 8.62 -17.66
CA LEU A 14 -7.55 7.58 -17.28
C LEU A 14 -6.92 6.91 -18.50
N LEU A 15 -7.42 7.17 -19.72
CA LEU A 15 -6.87 6.59 -20.94
C LEU A 15 -5.50 7.20 -21.27
N PRO A 16 -4.59 6.41 -21.86
CA PRO A 16 -3.34 6.90 -22.41
C PRO A 16 -3.59 7.87 -23.59
N PRO A 17 -2.62 8.76 -23.90
CA PRO A 17 -2.76 9.76 -24.96
C PRO A 17 -3.06 9.20 -26.36
N ARG A 18 -2.73 7.94 -26.61
CA ARG A 18 -3.01 7.26 -27.89
C ARG A 18 -4.46 6.80 -28.06
N LEU A 19 -5.28 6.85 -27.00
CA LEU A 19 -6.68 6.40 -26.98
C LEU A 19 -7.66 7.54 -26.68
N THR A 20 -7.19 8.79 -26.71
CA THR A 20 -8.02 9.96 -26.40
C THR A 20 -9.19 10.09 -27.37
N ASP A 21 -8.95 9.85 -28.66
CA ASP A 21 -9.97 9.89 -29.72
C ASP A 21 -11.08 8.84 -29.48
N TRP A 22 -10.71 7.65 -28.99
CA TRP A 22 -11.67 6.62 -28.59
C TRP A 22 -12.48 7.04 -27.37
N GLY A 23 -11.86 7.73 -26.41
CA GLY A 23 -12.56 8.27 -25.25
C GLY A 23 -13.57 9.37 -25.61
N GLU A 24 -13.25 10.20 -26.60
CA GLU A 24 -14.17 11.20 -27.14
C GLU A 24 -15.34 10.56 -27.90
N ALA A 25 -15.06 9.55 -28.74
CA ALA A 25 -16.09 8.79 -29.44
C ALA A 25 -17.06 8.10 -28.46
N MET A 26 -16.54 7.45 -27.39
CA MET A 26 -17.37 6.85 -26.35
C MET A 26 -18.26 7.88 -25.64
N ALA A 27 -17.73 9.09 -25.39
CA ALA A 27 -18.50 10.15 -24.74
C ALA A 27 -19.61 10.70 -25.64
N GLN A 28 -19.35 10.83 -26.95
CA GLN A 28 -20.35 11.24 -27.94
C GLN A 28 -21.44 10.17 -28.11
N GLU A 29 -21.06 8.89 -28.18
CA GLU A 29 -22.01 7.77 -28.26
C GLU A 29 -22.89 7.67 -27.00
N ALA A 30 -22.32 7.87 -25.81
CA ALA A 30 -23.10 7.91 -24.58
C ALA A 30 -24.10 9.09 -24.53
N ALA A 31 -23.84 10.16 -25.29
CA ALA A 31 -24.71 11.32 -25.40
C ALA A 31 -25.80 11.16 -26.46
N SER A 32 -25.60 10.30 -27.47
CA SER A 32 -26.57 10.05 -28.55
C SER A 32 -27.65 9.02 -28.18
N ILE A 33 -27.45 8.22 -27.12
CA ILE A 33 -28.42 7.22 -26.68
C ILE A 33 -29.62 7.89 -25.98
N GLU A 34 -30.78 7.84 -26.62
CA GLU A 34 -32.03 8.46 -26.14
C GLU A 34 -32.58 7.81 -24.86
N ARG A 35 -32.43 6.49 -24.70
CA ARG A 35 -32.93 5.75 -23.52
C ARG A 35 -31.94 5.83 -22.36
N PRO A 36 -32.31 6.41 -21.20
CA PRO A 36 -31.38 6.61 -20.09
C PRO A 36 -30.76 5.33 -19.54
N SER A 37 -31.54 4.25 -19.45
CA SER A 37 -31.06 2.94 -18.97
C SER A 37 -30.06 2.29 -19.92
N ALA A 38 -30.28 2.40 -21.23
CA ALA A 38 -29.35 1.91 -22.25
C ALA A 38 -28.04 2.71 -22.25
N ALA A 39 -28.13 4.04 -22.08
CA ALA A 39 -26.96 4.91 -21.98
C ALA A 39 -26.09 4.56 -20.75
N LEU A 40 -26.71 4.23 -19.63
CA LEU A 40 -26.02 3.78 -18.41
C LEU A 40 -25.34 2.43 -18.58
N ILE A 41 -26.00 1.45 -19.21
CA ILE A 41 -25.40 0.14 -19.50
C ILE A 41 -24.18 0.30 -20.42
N PHE A 42 -24.29 1.15 -21.45
CA PHE A 42 -23.18 1.49 -22.33
C PHE A 42 -22.03 2.13 -21.56
N ALA A 43 -22.30 3.12 -20.71
CA ALA A 43 -21.29 3.78 -19.88
C ALA A 43 -20.56 2.79 -18.95
N VAL A 44 -21.27 1.81 -18.36
CA VAL A 44 -20.66 0.74 -17.56
C VAL A 44 -19.73 -0.12 -18.42
N GLY A 45 -20.12 -0.46 -19.65
CA GLY A 45 -19.28 -1.15 -20.62
C GLY A 45 -18.00 -0.37 -20.95
N CYS A 46 -18.11 0.94 -21.18
CA CYS A 46 -16.95 1.83 -21.37
C CYS A 46 -16.03 1.84 -20.15
N VAL A 47 -16.57 1.92 -18.94
CA VAL A 47 -15.79 1.88 -17.69
C VAL A 47 -15.02 0.56 -17.59
N ALA A 48 -15.67 -0.58 -17.81
CA ALA A 48 -15.03 -1.89 -17.78
C ALA A 48 -13.89 -1.99 -18.82
N TRP A 49 -14.10 -1.47 -20.03
CA TRP A 49 -13.07 -1.46 -21.06
C TRP A 49 -11.89 -0.56 -20.71
N VAL A 50 -12.13 0.64 -20.18
CA VAL A 50 -11.07 1.56 -19.74
C VAL A 50 -10.26 0.93 -18.60
N ILE A 51 -10.92 0.28 -17.64
CA ILE A 51 -10.25 -0.47 -16.56
C ILE A 51 -9.37 -1.58 -17.14
N ARG A 52 -9.90 -2.37 -18.09
CA ARG A 52 -9.14 -3.44 -18.75
C ARG A 52 -7.91 -2.90 -19.48
N GLN A 53 -8.03 -1.76 -20.17
CA GLN A 53 -6.91 -1.13 -20.87
C GLN A 53 -5.88 -0.55 -19.91
N ALA A 54 -6.32 0.11 -18.83
CA ALA A 54 -5.42 0.61 -17.79
C ALA A 54 -4.66 -0.53 -17.11
N LEU A 55 -5.35 -1.64 -16.80
CA LEU A 55 -4.76 -2.86 -16.26
C LEU A 55 -3.78 -3.50 -17.25
N GLY A 56 -4.18 -3.63 -18.52
CA GLY A 56 -3.35 -4.19 -19.58
C GLY A 56 -2.08 -3.37 -19.82
N GLN A 57 -2.18 -2.05 -19.77
CA GLN A 57 -1.01 -1.16 -19.86
C GLN A 57 -0.14 -1.22 -18.60
N ALA A 58 -0.72 -1.28 -17.41
CA ALA A 58 0.03 -1.48 -16.18
C ALA A 58 0.81 -2.82 -16.23
N LEU A 59 0.17 -3.87 -16.76
CA LEU A 59 0.79 -5.18 -16.94
C LEU A 59 1.87 -5.16 -18.03
N GLN A 60 1.58 -4.59 -19.22
CA GLN A 60 2.57 -4.48 -20.31
C GLN A 60 3.77 -3.61 -19.93
N SER A 61 3.55 -2.50 -19.23
CA SER A 61 4.63 -1.66 -18.69
C SER A 61 5.42 -2.38 -17.58
N ALA A 62 4.79 -3.28 -16.83
CA ALA A 62 5.45 -4.17 -15.87
C ALA A 62 6.23 -5.32 -16.54
N LEU A 63 5.85 -5.77 -17.74
CA LEU A 63 6.48 -6.88 -18.47
C LEU A 63 7.55 -6.45 -19.48
N THR A 64 7.49 -5.23 -20.01
CA THR A 64 8.48 -4.73 -20.98
C THR A 64 9.71 -4.15 -20.28
N PRO A 65 10.93 -4.61 -20.58
CA PRO A 65 12.16 -4.06 -20.00
C PRO A 65 12.41 -2.66 -20.61
N SER A 66 12.15 -1.62 -19.83
CA SER A 66 12.44 -0.25 -20.24
C SER A 66 13.69 0.24 -19.52
N LYS A 67 14.64 0.82 -20.27
CA LYS A 67 15.73 1.62 -19.70
C LYS A 67 15.09 2.72 -18.86
N ALA A 68 15.37 2.74 -17.56
CA ALA A 68 14.80 3.68 -16.61
C ALA A 68 15.02 5.13 -17.05
N THR A 69 14.05 5.71 -17.76
CA THR A 69 13.94 7.16 -17.95
C THR A 69 13.26 7.74 -16.71
N SER A 70 14.01 8.58 -15.99
CA SER A 70 13.73 9.07 -14.65
C SER A 70 12.60 10.10 -14.52
N ASP A 71 11.74 10.26 -15.53
CA ASP A 71 10.94 11.49 -15.72
C ASP A 71 9.41 11.33 -15.56
N GLN A 72 8.90 10.19 -15.10
CA GLN A 72 7.47 10.10 -14.76
C GLN A 72 7.20 10.45 -13.28
N PRO A 73 6.46 11.54 -12.99
CA PRO A 73 6.02 11.84 -11.63
C PRO A 73 5.18 10.68 -11.08
N SER A 74 5.54 10.20 -9.90
CA SER A 74 5.04 8.94 -9.32
C SER A 74 3.61 9.05 -8.78
N ARG A 75 2.62 8.81 -9.64
CA ARG A 75 1.19 8.75 -9.28
C ARG A 75 0.81 7.68 -8.22
N SER A 76 1.75 6.99 -7.56
CA SER A 76 1.55 5.81 -6.70
C SER A 76 0.50 6.02 -5.60
N ARG A 77 0.61 7.08 -4.78
CA ARG A 77 -0.39 7.37 -3.72
C ARG A 77 -1.77 7.69 -4.31
N THR A 78 -1.81 8.46 -5.40
CA THR A 78 -3.07 8.81 -6.09
C THR A 78 -3.72 7.58 -6.71
N THR A 79 -2.94 6.71 -7.33
CA THR A 79 -3.38 5.41 -7.86
C THR A 79 -3.90 4.54 -6.73
N ALA A 80 -3.20 4.46 -5.59
CA ALA A 80 -3.66 3.70 -4.43
C ALA A 80 -5.00 4.18 -3.88
N LEU A 81 -5.20 5.51 -3.79
CA LEU A 81 -6.49 6.08 -3.41
C LEU A 81 -7.59 5.78 -4.42
N ALA A 82 -7.31 5.91 -5.72
CA ALA A 82 -8.26 5.58 -6.78
C ALA A 82 -8.65 4.09 -6.74
N CYS A 83 -7.67 3.21 -6.56
CA CYS A 83 -7.89 1.77 -6.37
C CYS A 83 -8.75 1.49 -5.13
N ALA A 84 -8.50 2.16 -4.00
CA ALA A 84 -9.31 2.01 -2.79
C ALA A 84 -10.77 2.41 -3.03
N ILE A 85 -11.01 3.55 -3.65
CA ILE A 85 -12.36 4.06 -3.96
C ILE A 85 -13.08 3.10 -4.91
N ALA A 86 -12.41 2.69 -5.99
CA ALA A 86 -12.99 1.80 -6.99
C ALA A 86 -13.27 0.40 -6.40
N ALA A 87 -12.33 -0.18 -5.66
CA ALA A 87 -12.51 -1.48 -5.01
C ALA A 87 -13.64 -1.45 -3.96
N THR A 88 -13.72 -0.37 -3.17
CA THR A 88 -14.82 -0.20 -2.21
C THR A 88 -16.15 -0.07 -2.93
N GLY A 89 -16.22 0.70 -4.01
CA GLY A 89 -17.42 0.83 -4.84
C GLY A 89 -17.88 -0.52 -5.41
N LEU A 90 -16.96 -1.33 -5.92
CA LEU A 90 -17.26 -2.69 -6.37
C LEU A 90 -17.73 -3.59 -5.22
N GLY A 91 -17.17 -3.42 -4.02
CA GLY A 91 -17.63 -4.13 -2.84
C GLY A 91 -19.05 -3.76 -2.43
N LEU A 92 -19.42 -2.48 -2.53
CA LEU A 92 -20.79 -2.03 -2.32
C LEU A 92 -21.76 -2.62 -3.35
N VAL A 93 -21.34 -2.73 -4.62
CA VAL A 93 -22.12 -3.42 -5.66
C VAL A 93 -22.34 -4.89 -5.30
N TYR A 94 -21.27 -5.59 -4.88
CA TYR A 94 -21.39 -6.97 -4.41
C TYR A 94 -22.39 -7.09 -3.25
N LEU A 95 -22.24 -6.27 -2.21
CA LEU A 95 -23.13 -6.31 -1.04
C LEU A 95 -24.59 -6.06 -1.41
N ALA A 96 -24.85 -5.12 -2.33
CA ALA A 96 -26.20 -4.85 -2.81
C ALA A 96 -26.78 -6.05 -3.59
N VAL A 97 -26.01 -6.64 -4.50
CA VAL A 97 -26.45 -7.79 -5.31
C VAL A 97 -26.64 -9.05 -4.46
N ALA A 98 -25.79 -9.26 -3.45
CA ALA A 98 -25.88 -10.38 -2.54
C ALA A 98 -27.02 -10.26 -1.51
N GLY A 99 -27.76 -9.13 -1.50
CA GLY A 99 -28.85 -8.90 -0.55
C GLY A 99 -28.38 -8.61 0.88
N ALA A 100 -27.17 -8.07 1.05
CA ALA A 100 -26.65 -7.74 2.36
C ALA A 100 -27.48 -6.64 3.03
N PRO A 101 -27.67 -6.68 4.37
CA PRO A 101 -28.34 -5.61 5.11
C PRO A 101 -27.74 -4.23 4.84
N MET A 102 -28.60 -3.20 4.75
CA MET A 102 -28.20 -1.81 4.45
C MET A 102 -27.07 -1.29 5.35
N ARG A 103 -27.05 -1.75 6.61
CA ARG A 103 -26.00 -1.43 7.59
C ARG A 103 -24.59 -1.76 7.09
N HIS A 104 -24.39 -2.84 6.35
CA HIS A 104 -23.07 -3.19 5.81
C HIS A 104 -22.61 -2.20 4.73
N LEU A 105 -23.54 -1.75 3.88
CA LEU A 105 -23.25 -0.76 2.84
C LEU A 105 -22.89 0.59 3.49
N THR A 106 -23.68 1.05 4.46
CA THR A 106 -23.42 2.32 5.16
C THR A 106 -22.11 2.28 5.92
N LEU A 107 -21.79 1.17 6.61
CA LEU A 107 -20.52 1.03 7.33
C LEU A 107 -19.31 1.08 6.39
N ASN A 108 -19.36 0.39 5.26
CA ASN A 108 -18.27 0.45 4.28
C ASN A 108 -18.11 1.86 3.65
N ALA A 109 -19.23 2.52 3.33
CA ALA A 109 -19.20 3.88 2.81
C ALA A 109 -18.63 4.88 3.84
N THR A 110 -19.06 4.79 5.10
CA THR A 110 -18.52 5.64 6.17
C THR A 110 -17.05 5.35 6.47
N ALA A 111 -16.61 4.09 6.42
CA ALA A 111 -15.20 3.73 6.57
C ALA A 111 -14.32 4.31 5.45
N LEU A 112 -14.82 4.30 4.20
CA LEU A 112 -14.14 4.96 3.08
C LEU A 112 -14.01 6.47 3.32
N ILE A 113 -15.11 7.12 3.71
CA ILE A 113 -15.12 8.56 4.01
C ILE A 113 -14.14 8.88 5.15
N ALA A 114 -14.20 8.13 6.26
CA ALA A 114 -13.33 8.30 7.41
C ALA A 114 -11.85 8.12 7.03
N GLY A 115 -11.52 7.06 6.30
CA GLY A 115 -10.16 6.83 5.83
C GLY A 115 -9.67 7.92 4.87
N LEU A 116 -10.53 8.44 3.99
CA LEU A 116 -10.18 9.57 3.12
C LEU A 116 -9.93 10.85 3.92
N ILE A 117 -10.77 11.15 4.92
CA ILE A 117 -10.57 12.29 5.83
C ILE A 117 -9.21 12.18 6.54
N LEU A 118 -8.83 10.98 6.99
CA LEU A 118 -7.55 10.75 7.65
C LEU A 118 -6.35 10.92 6.70
N VAL A 119 -6.46 10.51 5.43
CA VAL A 119 -5.33 10.40 4.51
C VAL A 119 -5.13 11.65 3.64
N LEU A 120 -6.20 12.32 3.23
CA LEU A 120 -6.14 13.47 2.32
C LEU A 120 -5.27 14.65 2.84
N PRO A 121 -5.26 15.01 4.15
CA PRO A 121 -4.39 16.07 4.68
C PRO A 121 -2.89 15.78 4.49
N PHE A 122 -2.53 14.51 4.34
CA PHE A 122 -1.17 14.02 4.15
C PHE A 122 -0.87 13.65 2.70
N ARG A 123 -1.79 13.88 1.75
CA ARG A 123 -1.55 13.63 0.32
C ARG A 123 -0.27 14.33 -0.17
N ARG A 124 -0.02 15.54 0.33
CA ARG A 124 1.19 16.34 0.06
C ARG A 124 2.16 16.44 1.24
N ARG A 125 2.03 15.61 2.30
CA ARG A 125 3.01 15.50 3.41
C ARG A 125 3.54 14.08 3.59
N ASP A 126 4.75 13.90 4.15
CA ASP A 126 5.32 12.56 4.37
C ASP A 126 5.15 12.29 5.83
N PRO A 127 4.14 11.52 6.26
CA PRO A 127 3.96 11.29 7.68
C PRO A 127 5.02 10.32 8.26
N VAL A 128 5.83 9.70 7.40
CA VAL A 128 6.84 8.71 7.80
C VAL A 128 8.21 9.39 7.97
N TRP A 129 8.40 10.07 9.11
CA TRP A 129 9.71 10.60 9.51
C TRP A 129 10.16 10.01 10.85
N PRO A 130 11.43 9.60 10.98
CA PRO A 130 12.03 9.32 12.28
C PRO A 130 12.21 10.60 13.11
N PRO A 131 12.10 10.55 14.45
CA PRO A 131 11.77 9.39 15.28
C PRO A 131 10.26 9.14 15.43
N PHE A 132 9.42 10.08 15.02
CA PHE A 132 7.97 10.08 15.25
C PHE A 132 7.26 8.80 14.80
N ILE A 133 7.59 8.29 13.61
CA ILE A 133 7.01 7.04 13.12
C ILE A 133 7.34 5.85 14.01
N GLY A 134 8.54 5.82 14.61
CA GLY A 134 8.94 4.79 15.56
C GLY A 134 8.11 4.83 16.85
N VAL A 135 7.78 6.03 17.34
CA VAL A 135 6.88 6.21 18.49
C VAL A 135 5.48 5.71 18.17
N ILE A 136 4.94 6.06 16.99
CA ILE A 136 3.65 5.52 16.53
C ILE A 136 3.69 4.00 16.42
N SER A 137 4.77 3.43 15.89
CA SER A 137 4.94 1.98 15.79
C SER A 137 4.88 1.28 17.15
N ILE A 138 5.57 1.83 18.15
CA ILE A 138 5.56 1.30 19.51
C ILE A 138 4.18 1.45 20.14
N ALA A 139 3.56 2.62 20.01
CA ALA A 139 2.22 2.88 20.54
C ALA A 139 1.18 1.91 19.94
N LEU A 140 1.25 1.63 18.64
CA LEU A 140 0.40 0.64 17.98
C LEU A 140 0.66 -0.78 18.51
N GLY A 141 1.92 -1.17 18.67
CA GLY A 141 2.27 -2.48 19.24
C GLY A 141 1.76 -2.65 20.67
N ILE A 142 1.92 -1.62 21.51
CA ILE A 142 1.37 -1.60 22.88
C ILE A 142 -0.15 -1.65 22.84
N GLY A 143 -0.80 -0.87 21.98
CA GLY A 143 -2.26 -0.90 21.82
C GLY A 143 -2.79 -2.28 21.44
N LEU A 144 -2.07 -3.03 20.59
CA LEU A 144 -2.41 -4.40 20.26
C LEU A 144 -2.16 -5.37 21.40
N LEU A 145 -1.09 -5.21 22.19
CA LEU A 145 -0.89 -5.97 23.43
C LEU A 145 -2.02 -5.73 24.43
N LEU A 146 -2.43 -4.47 24.61
CA LEU A 146 -3.58 -4.11 25.43
C LEU A 146 -4.87 -4.72 24.88
N THR A 147 -5.04 -4.77 23.57
CA THR A 147 -6.19 -5.45 22.95
C THR A 147 -6.14 -6.96 23.21
N ALA A 148 -4.96 -7.58 23.16
CA ALA A 148 -4.80 -9.01 23.47
C ALA A 148 -5.17 -9.31 24.94
N ALA A 149 -4.86 -8.39 25.86
CA ALA A 149 -5.14 -8.55 27.29
C ALA A 149 -6.56 -8.16 27.68
N LEU A 150 -7.12 -7.09 27.10
CA LEU A 150 -8.34 -6.41 27.55
C LEU A 150 -9.45 -6.36 26.49
N GLY A 151 -9.16 -6.78 25.25
CA GLY A 151 -10.11 -6.75 24.16
C GLY A 151 -11.31 -7.65 24.39
N ASP A 152 -12.35 -7.40 23.61
CA ASP A 152 -13.58 -8.18 23.69
C ASP A 152 -13.31 -9.61 23.24
N GLU A 153 -13.71 -10.55 24.10
CA GLU A 153 -13.59 -11.97 23.81
C GLU A 153 -14.78 -12.39 22.96
N ALA A 154 -14.55 -12.52 21.65
CA ALA A 154 -15.52 -13.12 20.74
C ALA A 154 -14.97 -14.47 20.27
N SER A 155 -15.70 -15.54 20.59
CA SER A 155 -15.36 -16.93 20.20
C SER A 155 -13.92 -17.34 20.56
N GLY A 156 -13.45 -16.97 21.77
CA GLY A 156 -12.15 -17.38 22.29
C GLY A 156 -10.94 -16.57 21.81
N ALA A 157 -11.13 -15.49 21.05
CA ALA A 157 -10.06 -14.58 20.64
C ALA A 157 -10.34 -13.12 21.04
N ARG A 158 -9.34 -12.45 21.63
CA ARG A 158 -9.38 -11.03 22.04
C ARG A 158 -8.71 -10.14 20.99
N ARG A 159 -9.27 -10.10 19.79
CA ARG A 159 -8.70 -9.35 18.64
C ARG A 159 -9.53 -8.15 18.18
N TRP A 160 -10.66 -7.89 18.84
CA TRP A 160 -11.58 -6.81 18.50
C TRP A 160 -11.80 -5.83 19.63
N ILE A 161 -12.17 -4.61 19.26
CA ILE A 161 -12.64 -3.57 20.16
C ILE A 161 -14.03 -3.16 19.68
N SER A 162 -15.04 -3.26 20.55
CA SER A 162 -16.38 -2.77 20.27
C SER A 162 -16.54 -1.32 20.74
N LEU A 163 -16.96 -0.44 19.84
CA LEU A 163 -17.32 0.95 20.10
C LEU A 163 -18.81 1.12 19.79
N GLY A 164 -19.65 0.86 20.79
CA GLY A 164 -21.10 0.74 20.59
C GLY A 164 -21.41 -0.37 19.59
N ASP A 165 -22.13 -0.05 18.52
CA ASP A 165 -22.48 -1.01 17.47
C ASP A 165 -21.34 -1.28 16.47
N VAL A 166 -20.19 -0.62 16.59
CA VAL A 166 -19.08 -0.77 15.63
C VAL A 166 -18.00 -1.67 16.23
N VAL A 167 -17.77 -2.80 15.58
CA VAL A 167 -16.67 -3.71 15.92
C VAL A 167 -15.47 -3.39 15.04
N LEU A 168 -14.33 -3.08 15.66
CA LEU A 168 -13.08 -2.77 14.98
C LEU A 168 -12.06 -3.88 15.25
N GLN A 169 -11.33 -4.28 14.21
CA GLN A 169 -10.12 -5.11 14.33
C GLN A 169 -8.90 -4.18 14.22
N PRO A 170 -8.25 -3.78 15.34
CA PRO A 170 -7.19 -2.77 15.32
C PRO A 170 -5.98 -3.19 14.49
N SER A 171 -5.68 -4.48 14.45
CA SER A 171 -4.58 -5.05 13.67
C SER A 171 -4.75 -4.76 12.18
N LEU A 172 -5.96 -4.95 11.65
CA LEU A 172 -6.26 -4.72 10.23
C LEU A 172 -6.23 -3.22 9.85
N ILE A 173 -6.36 -2.32 10.82
CA ILE A 173 -6.19 -0.87 10.64
C ILE A 173 -4.72 -0.48 10.63
N GLY A 174 -3.96 -0.90 11.66
CA GLY A 174 -2.62 -0.37 11.90
C GLY A 174 -1.48 -1.17 11.25
N LEU A 175 -1.59 -2.50 11.18
CA LEU A 175 -0.50 -3.38 10.76
C LEU A 175 -0.04 -3.11 9.33
N PRO A 176 -0.93 -2.99 8.30
CA PRO A 176 -0.46 -2.77 6.93
C PRO A 176 0.35 -1.47 6.79
N PHE A 177 -0.06 -0.40 7.47
CA PHE A 177 0.70 0.86 7.52
C PHE A 177 2.06 0.66 8.19
N LEU A 178 2.07 -0.01 9.35
CA LEU A 178 3.29 -0.26 10.11
C LEU A 178 4.34 -1.05 9.32
N LEU A 179 3.92 -2.09 8.60
CA LEU A 179 4.81 -2.93 7.79
C LEU A 179 5.47 -2.13 6.65
N VAL A 180 4.68 -1.31 5.96
CA VAL A 180 5.19 -0.45 4.87
C VAL A 180 6.10 0.66 5.42
N ALA A 181 5.75 1.24 6.58
CA ALA A 181 6.58 2.24 7.25
C ALA A 181 7.94 1.65 7.67
N PHE A 182 7.94 0.45 8.29
CA PHE A 182 9.16 -0.28 8.63
C PHE A 182 10.00 -0.59 7.39
N ALA A 183 9.37 -1.03 6.30
CA ALA A 183 10.03 -1.27 5.02
C ALA A 183 10.60 0.00 4.35
N ARG A 184 10.40 1.20 4.91
CA ARG A 184 11.11 2.42 4.54
C ARG A 184 12.21 2.73 5.54
N THR A 185 11.86 2.85 6.81
CA THR A 185 12.73 3.41 7.85
C THR A 185 13.76 2.44 8.39
N ARG A 186 13.38 1.17 8.64
CA ARG A 186 14.22 0.10 9.18
C ARG A 186 15.04 0.49 10.42
N ASN A 187 14.51 1.39 11.24
CA ASN A 187 15.18 1.85 12.47
C ASN A 187 14.72 1.03 13.67
N ILE A 188 15.48 1.11 14.76
CA ILE A 188 15.26 0.30 15.96
C ILE A 188 13.86 0.51 16.56
N LEU A 189 13.35 1.74 16.60
CA LEU A 189 12.03 2.04 17.15
C LEU A 189 10.91 1.40 16.33
N THR A 190 10.98 1.53 14.99
CA THR A 190 10.01 0.87 14.10
C THR A 190 10.13 -0.65 14.16
N ALA A 191 11.34 -1.20 14.28
CA ALA A 191 11.57 -2.63 14.47
C ALA A 191 10.94 -3.13 15.78
N THR A 192 11.16 -2.44 16.89
CA THR A 192 10.56 -2.73 18.19
C THR A 192 9.04 -2.69 18.11
N GLY A 193 8.46 -1.66 17.49
CA GLY A 193 7.01 -1.58 17.30
C GLY A 193 6.43 -2.74 16.48
N VAL A 194 7.12 -3.17 15.41
CA VAL A 194 6.73 -4.36 14.63
C VAL A 194 6.84 -5.63 15.47
N VAL A 195 7.92 -5.80 16.24
CA VAL A 195 8.10 -6.96 17.14
C VAL A 195 6.97 -7.04 18.17
N LEU A 196 6.67 -5.94 18.86
CA LEU A 196 5.56 -5.87 19.81
C LEU A 196 4.23 -6.23 19.13
N THR A 197 4.03 -5.72 17.91
CA THR A 197 2.83 -6.02 17.11
C THR A 197 2.70 -7.51 16.78
N VAL A 198 3.74 -8.16 16.23
CA VAL A 198 3.64 -9.58 15.87
C VAL A 198 3.51 -10.50 17.08
N VAL A 199 4.13 -10.13 18.21
CA VAL A 199 3.95 -10.82 19.49
C VAL A 199 2.50 -10.68 19.96
N ALA A 200 1.93 -9.47 19.93
CA ALA A 200 0.53 -9.26 20.29
C ALA A 200 -0.42 -10.10 19.43
N LEU A 201 -0.18 -10.16 18.12
CA LEU A 201 -1.03 -10.93 17.21
C LEU A 201 -0.94 -12.45 17.44
N ALA A 202 0.23 -12.97 17.83
CA ALA A 202 0.38 -14.37 18.23
C ALA A 202 -0.32 -14.67 19.56
N LEU A 203 -0.41 -13.70 20.47
CA LEU A 203 -1.21 -13.80 21.69
C LEU A 203 -2.72 -13.64 21.43
N GLN A 204 -3.11 -13.06 20.29
CA GLN A 204 -4.51 -12.91 19.82
C GLN A 204 -5.01 -14.08 18.93
N PRO A 205 -4.31 -15.22 18.93
CA PRO A 205 -4.29 -16.22 17.85
C PRO A 205 -4.61 -15.75 16.40
N ASP A 206 -4.13 -14.58 15.97
CA ASP A 206 -4.48 -14.01 14.65
C ASP A 206 -3.47 -14.43 13.56
N ALA A 207 -3.52 -15.71 13.16
CA ALA A 207 -2.61 -16.27 12.17
C ALA A 207 -2.66 -15.53 10.82
N ALA A 208 -3.82 -15.03 10.39
CA ALA A 208 -3.94 -14.26 9.14
C ALA A 208 -3.09 -12.98 9.19
N MET A 209 -3.19 -12.20 10.27
CA MET A 209 -2.45 -10.95 10.40
C MET A 209 -0.95 -11.20 10.62
N VAL A 210 -0.56 -12.22 11.40
CA VAL A 210 0.86 -12.57 11.53
C VAL A 210 1.43 -13.08 10.19
N GLY A 211 0.67 -13.89 9.45
CA GLY A 211 1.04 -14.35 8.11
C GLY A 211 1.23 -13.19 7.13
N ALA A 212 0.36 -12.17 7.19
CA ALA A 212 0.53 -10.94 6.42
C ALA A 212 1.80 -10.17 6.80
N ALA A 213 2.15 -10.12 8.09
CA ALA A 213 3.41 -9.55 8.53
C ALA A 213 4.62 -10.33 7.99
N VAL A 214 4.60 -11.68 8.06
CA VAL A 214 5.66 -12.53 7.50
C VAL A 214 5.83 -12.31 6.01
N ALA A 215 4.73 -12.28 5.24
CA ALA A 215 4.78 -12.04 3.81
C ALA A 215 5.38 -10.66 3.47
N ALA A 216 4.93 -9.60 4.14
CA ALA A 216 5.41 -8.25 3.93
C ALA A 216 6.90 -8.08 4.30
N LEU A 217 7.30 -8.59 5.46
CA LEU A 217 8.69 -8.56 5.94
C LEU A 217 9.60 -9.41 5.06
N GLY A 218 9.13 -10.57 4.61
CA GLY A 218 9.84 -11.43 3.66
C GLY A 218 10.07 -10.74 2.33
N ALA A 219 9.03 -10.13 1.75
CA ALA A 219 9.13 -9.37 0.51
C ALA A 219 10.08 -8.16 0.63
N ALA A 220 10.00 -7.44 1.76
CA ALA A 220 10.91 -6.34 2.06
C ALA A 220 12.36 -6.81 2.18
N ALA A 221 12.60 -7.93 2.89
CA ALA A 221 13.93 -8.52 3.09
C ALA A 221 14.53 -9.07 1.79
N LEU A 222 13.71 -9.65 0.89
CA LEU A 222 14.15 -10.06 -0.44
C LEU A 222 14.57 -8.88 -1.32
N THR A 223 13.90 -7.74 -1.16
CA THR A 223 14.21 -6.52 -1.92
C THR A 223 15.45 -5.82 -1.38
N ARG A 224 15.59 -5.77 -0.04
CA ARG A 224 16.73 -5.16 0.65
C ARG A 224 17.01 -5.92 1.94
N ARG A 225 18.13 -6.65 1.95
CA ARG A 225 18.61 -7.40 3.11
C ARG A 225 19.37 -6.50 4.08
N ASP A 226 18.95 -6.51 5.33
CA ASP A 226 19.62 -5.87 6.46
C ASP A 226 19.33 -6.65 7.76
N ARG A 227 20.18 -6.48 8.78
CA ARG A 227 20.07 -7.22 10.05
C ARG A 227 18.73 -6.98 10.76
N PRO A 228 18.25 -5.73 10.96
CA PRO A 228 16.93 -5.49 11.54
C PRO A 228 15.81 -6.23 10.81
N SER A 229 15.76 -6.15 9.48
CA SER A 229 14.73 -6.84 8.68
C SER A 229 14.76 -8.36 8.88
N LEU A 230 15.94 -8.98 8.93
CA LEU A 230 16.08 -10.41 9.16
C LEU A 230 15.65 -10.80 10.58
N ILE A 231 16.07 -10.06 11.61
CA ILE A 231 15.68 -10.31 13.00
C ILE A 231 14.15 -10.24 13.16
N VAL A 232 13.54 -9.16 12.65
CA VAL A 232 12.08 -8.96 12.74
C VAL A 232 11.34 -10.05 11.97
N LEU A 233 11.83 -10.47 10.80
CA LEU A 233 11.27 -11.58 10.03
C LEU A 233 11.37 -12.93 10.77
N THR A 234 12.48 -13.20 11.44
CA THR A 234 12.65 -14.42 12.26
C THR A 234 11.65 -14.44 13.40
N VAL A 235 11.51 -13.32 14.13
CA VAL A 235 10.53 -13.19 15.22
C VAL A 235 9.10 -13.34 14.70
N ALA A 236 8.76 -12.68 13.59
CA ALA A 236 7.44 -12.80 12.97
C ALA A 236 7.14 -14.23 12.51
N SER A 237 8.12 -14.93 11.93
CA SER A 237 7.97 -16.34 11.53
C SER A 237 7.73 -17.26 12.73
N ALA A 238 8.45 -17.07 13.83
CA ALA A 238 8.22 -17.81 15.07
C ALA A 238 6.82 -17.53 15.65
N CYS A 239 6.42 -16.26 15.68
CA CYS A 239 5.08 -15.85 16.09
C CYS A 239 3.99 -16.45 15.20
N PHE A 240 4.24 -16.59 13.89
CA PHE A 240 3.29 -17.19 12.96
C PHE A 240 3.10 -18.68 13.23
N ILE A 241 4.18 -19.42 13.50
CA ILE A 241 4.11 -20.83 13.90
C ILE A 241 3.28 -20.97 15.19
N VAL A 242 3.51 -20.10 16.18
CA VAL A 242 2.75 -20.08 17.44
C VAL A 242 1.26 -19.76 17.19
N ALA A 243 0.96 -18.82 16.30
CA ALA A 243 -0.42 -18.47 15.96
C ALA A 243 -1.15 -19.60 15.21
N LEU A 244 -0.44 -20.32 14.33
CA LEU A 244 -1.00 -21.48 13.60
C LEU A 244 -1.28 -22.68 14.51
N ALA A 245 -0.50 -22.84 15.59
CA ALA A 245 -0.66 -23.94 16.54
C ALA A 245 -1.85 -23.73 17.49
N GLN A 246 -2.38 -22.51 17.58
CA GLN A 246 -3.50 -22.19 18.46
C GLN A 246 -4.84 -22.39 17.73
N PRO A 247 -5.86 -22.98 18.39
CA PRO A 247 -7.20 -23.08 17.82
C PRO A 247 -7.77 -21.70 17.55
N ASN A 248 -8.25 -21.47 16.33
CA ASN A 248 -8.98 -20.25 15.97
C ASN A 248 -10.36 -20.65 15.41
N ALA A 249 -11.34 -20.77 16.31
CA ALA A 249 -12.69 -21.18 15.96
C ALA A 249 -13.64 -19.98 16.09
N VAL A 250 -13.47 -19.00 15.20
CA VAL A 250 -14.42 -17.89 15.08
C VAL A 250 -15.42 -18.25 13.98
N PRO A 251 -16.73 -18.30 14.27
CA PRO A 251 -17.74 -18.60 13.26
C PRO A 251 -17.70 -17.58 12.13
N ALA A 252 -17.82 -18.06 10.90
CA ALA A 252 -17.88 -17.20 9.72
C ALA A 252 -19.07 -16.23 9.80
N ALA A 253 -18.80 -14.94 9.74
CA ALA A 253 -19.82 -13.90 9.73
C ALA A 253 -20.40 -13.71 8.31
N GLN A 254 -21.73 -13.71 8.22
CA GLN A 254 -22.44 -13.56 6.95
C GLN A 254 -22.08 -12.26 6.24
N PHE A 255 -21.85 -12.33 4.93
CA PHE A 255 -21.43 -11.22 4.06
C PHE A 255 -20.05 -10.61 4.36
N VAL A 256 -19.36 -11.11 5.39
CA VAL A 256 -18.01 -10.69 5.81
C VAL A 256 -16.96 -11.71 5.35
N ASP A 257 -17.25 -12.98 5.62
CA ASP A 257 -16.35 -14.10 5.39
C ASP A 257 -16.83 -14.93 4.19
N GLY A 258 -15.91 -15.67 3.56
CA GLY A 258 -16.23 -16.52 2.41
C GLY A 258 -16.77 -15.75 1.20
N VAL A 259 -16.41 -14.47 1.05
CA VAL A 259 -17.00 -13.54 0.07
C VAL A 259 -16.80 -14.00 -1.37
N PHE A 260 -15.66 -14.61 -1.68
CA PHE A 260 -15.43 -15.17 -3.01
C PHE A 260 -16.43 -16.29 -3.35
N ARG A 261 -16.83 -17.09 -2.34
CA ARG A 261 -17.82 -18.17 -2.48
C ARG A 261 -19.25 -17.64 -2.50
N THR A 262 -19.59 -16.65 -1.67
CA THR A 262 -20.93 -16.06 -1.68
C THR A 262 -21.15 -15.20 -2.93
N ALA A 263 -20.12 -14.54 -3.45
CA ALA A 263 -20.19 -13.79 -4.70
C ALA A 263 -20.35 -14.69 -5.92
N SER A 264 -19.76 -15.89 -5.91
CA SER A 264 -20.02 -16.89 -6.96
C SER A 264 -21.45 -17.41 -6.93
N ALA A 265 -21.99 -17.65 -5.74
CA ALA A 265 -23.39 -18.03 -5.57
C ALA A 265 -24.38 -16.90 -5.94
N ALA A 266 -24.02 -15.64 -5.69
CA ALA A 266 -24.86 -14.47 -5.98
C ALA A 266 -24.89 -14.08 -7.48
N GLY A 267 -24.01 -14.68 -8.31
CA GLY A 267 -24.02 -14.52 -9.77
C GLY A 267 -22.78 -13.84 -10.35
N GLY A 268 -22.72 -13.79 -11.69
CA GLY A 268 -21.52 -13.35 -12.42
C GLY A 268 -21.09 -11.91 -12.14
N VAL A 269 -22.04 -11.00 -11.94
CA VAL A 269 -21.75 -9.58 -11.62
C VAL A 269 -21.08 -9.45 -10.26
N ALA A 270 -21.62 -10.13 -9.24
CA ALA A 270 -21.05 -10.16 -7.90
C ALA A 270 -19.64 -10.75 -7.91
N SER A 271 -19.44 -11.87 -8.61
CA SER A 271 -18.12 -12.50 -8.77
C SER A 271 -17.10 -11.56 -9.40
N LEU A 272 -17.46 -10.93 -10.53
CA LEU A 272 -16.59 -10.01 -11.23
C LEU A 272 -16.26 -8.80 -10.36
N ALA A 273 -17.24 -8.23 -9.66
CA ALA A 273 -17.01 -7.11 -8.75
C ALA A 273 -15.99 -7.48 -7.66
N VAL A 274 -16.10 -8.67 -7.08
CA VAL A 274 -15.17 -9.14 -6.05
C VAL A 274 -13.76 -9.34 -6.60
N TRP A 275 -13.61 -10.06 -7.70
CA TRP A 275 -12.29 -10.33 -8.31
C TRP A 275 -11.60 -9.09 -8.85
N ILE A 276 -12.35 -8.17 -9.50
CA ILE A 276 -11.80 -6.91 -9.98
C ILE A 276 -11.41 -6.03 -8.79
N GLY A 277 -12.27 -5.92 -7.78
CA GLY A 277 -11.99 -5.17 -6.56
C GLY A 277 -10.71 -5.67 -5.88
N ALA A 278 -10.58 -6.98 -5.71
CA ALA A 278 -9.39 -7.65 -5.20
C ALA A 278 -8.13 -7.27 -6.00
N LEU A 279 -8.19 -7.40 -7.33
CA LEU A 279 -7.04 -7.09 -8.19
C LEU A 279 -6.64 -5.61 -8.12
N LEU A 280 -7.63 -4.69 -8.06
CA LEU A 280 -7.38 -3.26 -7.95
C LEU A 280 -6.55 -2.89 -6.72
N LEU A 281 -6.76 -3.57 -5.59
CA LEU A 281 -6.01 -3.32 -4.34
C LEU A 281 -4.53 -3.67 -4.45
N LEU A 282 -4.16 -4.55 -5.38
CA LEU A 282 -2.78 -4.97 -5.57
C LEU A 282 -2.03 -4.07 -6.56
N LEU A 283 -2.74 -3.32 -7.41
CA LEU A 283 -2.12 -2.49 -8.45
C LEU A 283 -1.09 -1.47 -7.95
N PRO A 284 -1.27 -0.80 -6.80
CA PRO A 284 -0.28 0.17 -6.33
C PRO A 284 1.09 -0.48 -6.09
N SER A 285 1.14 -1.74 -5.67
CA SER A 285 2.39 -2.48 -5.42
C SER A 285 3.27 -2.59 -6.67
N LEU A 286 2.68 -2.66 -7.86
CA LEU A 286 3.42 -2.78 -9.12
C LEU A 286 4.16 -1.50 -9.48
N SER A 287 3.62 -0.35 -9.07
CA SER A 287 4.12 0.97 -9.49
C SER A 287 5.51 1.32 -8.96
N GLY A 288 5.98 0.64 -7.92
CA GLY A 288 7.27 0.88 -7.28
C GLY A 288 8.32 -0.21 -7.48
N LEU A 289 7.99 -1.34 -8.11
CA LEU A 289 8.92 -2.48 -8.29
C LEU A 289 10.19 -2.11 -9.06
N ARG A 290 10.13 -1.07 -9.88
CA ARG A 290 11.22 -0.62 -10.76
C ARG A 290 11.93 0.65 -10.25
N ARG A 291 11.60 1.11 -9.05
CA ARG A 291 12.26 2.26 -8.42
C ARG A 291 13.54 1.81 -7.70
N ASP A 292 14.19 2.74 -7.01
CA ASP A 292 15.28 2.40 -6.10
C ASP A 292 14.86 1.32 -5.08
N ARG A 293 15.85 0.65 -4.48
CA ARG A 293 15.60 -0.47 -3.57
C ARG A 293 14.75 -0.10 -2.36
N GLU A 294 14.78 1.15 -1.91
CA GLU A 294 13.99 1.60 -0.77
C GLU A 294 12.51 1.71 -1.15
N ALA A 295 12.23 2.38 -2.27
CA ALA A 295 10.89 2.49 -2.79
C ALA A 295 10.31 1.14 -3.21
N ALA A 296 11.12 0.28 -3.85
CA ALA A 296 10.71 -1.07 -4.21
C ALA A 296 10.32 -1.88 -2.97
N ALA A 297 11.09 -1.83 -1.88
CA ALA A 297 10.80 -2.57 -0.67
C ALA A 297 9.50 -2.13 0.01
N ALA A 298 9.17 -0.84 -0.02
CA ALA A 298 7.90 -0.34 0.52
C ALA A 298 6.70 -0.84 -0.32
N HIS A 299 6.82 -0.86 -1.65
CA HIS A 299 5.75 -1.31 -2.53
C HIS A 299 5.58 -2.83 -2.52
N THR A 300 6.67 -3.60 -2.42
CA THR A 300 6.61 -5.06 -2.27
C THR A 300 6.02 -5.45 -0.91
N ALA A 301 6.39 -4.75 0.18
CA ALA A 301 5.78 -4.95 1.49
C ALA A 301 4.28 -4.66 1.48
N PHE A 302 3.87 -3.55 0.84
CA PHE A 302 2.46 -3.19 0.67
C PHE A 302 1.69 -4.29 -0.06
N GLY A 303 2.20 -4.70 -1.23
CA GLY A 303 1.56 -5.73 -2.05
C GLY A 303 1.48 -7.08 -1.35
N ALA A 304 2.58 -7.50 -0.72
CA ALA A 304 2.63 -8.78 -0.02
C ALA A 304 1.74 -8.81 1.23
N ALA A 305 1.64 -7.71 1.98
CA ALA A 305 0.70 -7.60 3.11
C ALA A 305 -0.74 -7.80 2.64
N TRP A 306 -1.19 -7.00 1.66
CA TRP A 306 -2.57 -7.07 1.18
C TRP A 306 -2.89 -8.38 0.47
N LEU A 307 -1.95 -8.91 -0.31
CA LEU A 307 -2.10 -10.22 -0.95
C LEU A 307 -2.25 -11.33 0.09
N ALA A 308 -1.45 -11.33 1.15
CA ALA A 308 -1.53 -12.34 2.21
C ALA A 308 -2.84 -12.22 3.01
N ILE A 309 -3.31 -11.01 3.30
CA ILE A 309 -4.62 -10.79 3.94
C ILE A 309 -5.74 -11.34 3.04
N MET A 310 -5.68 -11.06 1.73
CA MET A 310 -6.67 -11.56 0.77
C MET A 310 -6.61 -13.07 0.61
N ALA A 311 -5.40 -13.66 0.62
CA ALA A 311 -5.23 -15.11 0.58
C ALA A 311 -5.81 -15.77 1.84
N ALA A 312 -5.59 -15.17 3.02
CA ALA A 312 -6.22 -15.64 4.26
C ALA A 312 -7.75 -15.63 4.16
N ALA A 313 -8.34 -14.57 3.60
CA ALA A 313 -9.77 -14.47 3.36
C ALA A 313 -10.31 -15.43 2.27
N LEU A 314 -9.45 -15.88 1.36
CA LEU A 314 -9.82 -16.86 0.33
C LEU A 314 -9.82 -18.29 0.88
N PHE A 315 -8.87 -18.63 1.75
CA PHE A 315 -8.66 -20.00 2.25
C PHE A 315 -9.24 -20.25 3.65
N GLY A 316 -9.57 -19.21 4.41
CA GLY A 316 -10.14 -19.32 5.74
C GLY A 316 -11.32 -18.38 5.94
N ASP A 317 -11.97 -18.52 7.10
CA ASP A 317 -13.08 -17.66 7.52
C ASP A 317 -12.53 -16.34 8.09
N TYR A 318 -11.90 -15.56 7.21
CA TYR A 318 -11.39 -14.23 7.51
C TYR A 318 -12.08 -13.17 6.65
N PRO A 319 -12.20 -11.92 7.16
CA PRO A 319 -12.86 -10.85 6.43
C PRO A 319 -12.17 -10.56 5.10
N THR A 320 -12.94 -10.53 4.01
CA THR A 320 -12.38 -10.17 2.70
C THR A 320 -12.16 -8.65 2.60
N PRO A 321 -10.91 -8.17 2.47
CA PRO A 321 -10.60 -6.74 2.58
C PRO A 321 -11.25 -5.87 1.51
N VAL A 322 -11.80 -4.72 1.93
CA VAL A 322 -12.26 -3.57 1.09
C VAL A 322 -13.43 -3.88 0.13
N VAL A 323 -13.56 -5.12 -0.29
CA VAL A 323 -14.52 -5.65 -1.25
C VAL A 323 -15.76 -6.23 -0.55
N ALA A 324 -15.65 -6.57 0.73
CA ALA A 324 -16.76 -7.03 1.55
C ALA A 324 -16.94 -6.14 2.78
N TYR A 325 -17.61 -6.64 3.80
CA TYR A 325 -17.68 -5.97 5.09
C TYR A 325 -16.30 -5.95 5.76
N GLY A 326 -15.77 -4.75 6.00
CA GLY A 326 -14.46 -4.62 6.61
C GLY A 326 -14.05 -3.17 6.77
N GLY A 327 -14.81 -2.40 7.57
CA GLY A 327 -14.48 -1.00 7.83
C GLY A 327 -13.02 -0.81 8.26
N SER A 328 -12.51 -1.71 9.12
CA SER A 328 -11.10 -1.77 9.51
C SER A 328 -10.14 -1.98 8.32
N ALA A 329 -10.49 -2.85 7.37
CA ALA A 329 -9.68 -3.07 6.16
C ALA A 329 -9.68 -1.86 5.23
N ILE A 330 -10.82 -1.18 5.05
CA ILE A 330 -10.92 0.02 4.21
C ILE A 330 -10.02 1.12 4.79
N VAL A 331 -10.15 1.39 6.09
CA VAL A 331 -9.32 2.38 6.77
C VAL A 331 -7.85 1.97 6.76
N GLY A 332 -7.53 0.71 7.05
CA GLY A 332 -6.16 0.21 7.05
C GLY A 332 -5.49 0.26 5.68
N TYR A 333 -6.23 -0.03 4.61
CA TYR A 333 -5.76 0.12 3.24
C TYR A 333 -5.39 1.56 2.95
N LEU A 334 -6.31 2.49 3.20
CA LEU A 334 -6.09 3.92 3.01
C LEU A 334 -4.89 4.43 3.84
N LEU A 335 -4.80 4.07 5.12
CA LEU A 335 -3.68 4.45 5.98
C LEU A 335 -2.36 3.91 5.44
N SER A 336 -2.31 2.65 4.98
CA SER A 336 -1.08 2.08 4.43
C SER A 336 -0.58 2.79 3.17
N THR A 337 -1.45 3.48 2.42
CA THR A 337 -1.03 4.33 1.30
C THR A 337 -0.17 5.53 1.73
N LEU A 338 -0.34 6.03 2.97
CA LEU A 338 0.48 7.11 3.52
C LEU A 338 1.95 6.71 3.67
N ALA A 339 2.19 5.42 3.90
CA ALA A 339 3.54 4.91 4.04
C ALA A 339 4.23 4.73 2.68
N LEU A 340 3.52 4.69 1.55
CA LEU A 340 4.17 4.59 0.24
C LEU A 340 5.05 5.82 -0.07
N PRO A 341 6.23 5.64 -0.70
CA PRO A 341 7.11 6.73 -1.10
C PRO A 341 6.42 7.80 -1.95
N ARG A 342 6.92 9.02 -1.86
CA ARG A 342 6.37 10.21 -2.53
C ARG A 342 6.90 10.39 -3.94
N GLU A 343 6.20 11.25 -4.67
CA GLU A 343 6.69 11.92 -5.87
C GLU A 343 7.91 12.77 -5.48
N SER A 344 9.09 12.39 -5.95
CA SER A 344 10.24 13.29 -5.97
C SER A 344 9.97 14.34 -7.06
N HIS A 345 9.51 15.53 -6.67
CA HIS A 345 9.61 16.71 -7.52
C HIS A 345 11.09 17.09 -7.56
N ARG A 346 11.83 16.66 -8.59
CA ARG A 346 13.10 17.31 -8.89
C ARG A 346 12.75 18.71 -9.40
N PRO A 347 13.30 19.80 -8.83
CA PRO A 347 13.24 21.08 -9.52
C PRO A 347 13.83 20.89 -10.92
N PRO A 348 13.29 21.55 -11.95
CA PRO A 348 13.87 21.46 -13.29
C PRO A 348 15.36 21.75 -13.17
N LEU A 349 16.20 20.86 -13.73
CA LEU A 349 17.60 21.14 -13.93
C LEU A 349 17.66 22.53 -14.57
N GLN A 350 18.26 23.50 -13.87
CA GLN A 350 18.58 24.78 -14.48
C GLN A 350 19.27 24.46 -15.81
N ALA A 351 18.69 24.95 -16.90
CA ALA A 351 19.29 24.81 -18.21
C ALA A 351 20.75 25.31 -18.09
N PRO A 352 21.73 24.59 -18.66
CA PRO A 352 23.09 25.10 -18.76
C PRO A 352 23.07 26.33 -19.66
N GLY A 353 22.82 27.50 -19.07
CA GLY A 353 22.58 28.76 -19.77
C GLY A 353 22.49 29.97 -18.83
N ASP A 354 21.96 29.81 -17.63
CA ASP A 354 21.80 30.93 -16.68
C ASP A 354 22.87 30.93 -15.57
N ALA A 355 24.11 30.59 -15.92
CA ALA A 355 25.25 30.99 -15.10
C ALA A 355 25.47 32.50 -15.30
N GLY A 356 24.85 33.31 -14.42
CA GLY A 356 25.21 34.72 -14.28
C GLY A 356 26.73 34.89 -14.13
N PRO A 357 27.29 36.05 -14.53
CA PRO A 357 28.73 36.23 -14.66
C PRO A 357 29.44 35.91 -13.35
N ALA A 358 30.43 35.03 -13.44
CA ALA A 358 31.25 34.61 -12.31
C ALA A 358 31.81 35.84 -11.55
N PRO A 359 31.84 35.82 -10.22
CA PRO A 359 32.39 36.93 -9.45
C PRO A 359 33.87 37.11 -9.81
N LYS A 360 34.22 38.31 -10.31
CA LYS A 360 35.61 38.69 -10.60
C LYS A 360 36.47 38.49 -9.36
N ALA A 361 37.38 37.52 -9.43
CA ALA A 361 38.43 37.35 -8.43
C ALA A 361 39.28 38.62 -8.37
N LYS A 362 39.34 39.25 -7.19
CA LYS A 362 40.31 40.31 -6.90
C LYS A 362 41.71 39.72 -6.94
N SER A 363 42.53 40.17 -7.89
CA SER A 363 43.96 39.88 -7.93
C SER A 363 44.68 40.65 -6.82
N GLY A 364 44.79 40.03 -5.64
CA GLY A 364 45.75 40.42 -4.61
C GLY A 364 46.97 39.52 -4.67
N ARG A 365 48.12 40.07 -5.07
CA ARG A 365 49.42 39.39 -5.07
C ARG A 365 49.73 38.85 -3.67
N LEU A 366 49.96 37.53 -3.56
CA LEU A 366 50.73 36.95 -2.48
C LEU A 366 51.95 36.26 -3.10
N SER A 367 53.10 36.74 -2.65
CA SER A 367 54.44 36.46 -3.15
C SER A 367 54.89 35.02 -2.90
N ASP A 368 55.70 34.56 -3.85
CA ASP A 368 56.44 33.31 -3.93
C ASP A 368 57.38 33.09 -2.72
N ALA A 369 56.96 32.30 -1.73
CA ALA A 369 57.83 31.74 -0.69
C ALA A 369 57.14 30.58 0.05
N GLY A 370 57.02 29.41 -0.57
CA GLY A 370 56.45 28.25 0.14
C GLY A 370 56.45 26.90 -0.58
N TYR A 371 56.76 26.83 -1.87
CA TYR A 371 56.58 25.61 -2.65
C TYR A 371 57.80 24.66 -2.71
N ARG A 372 58.84 24.86 -1.88
CA ARG A 372 60.06 24.01 -1.86
C ARG A 372 60.36 23.31 -0.53
N ARG A 373 59.35 22.85 0.22
CA ARG A 373 59.55 21.88 1.32
C ARG A 373 58.38 20.90 1.46
N ARG A 374 58.29 19.91 0.56
CA ARG A 374 57.61 18.63 0.88
C ARG A 374 57.91 17.48 -0.10
N ILE A 375 59.13 17.43 -0.66
CA ILE A 375 59.69 16.20 -1.24
C ILE A 375 60.87 15.81 -0.34
N ALA A 376 60.60 14.95 0.65
CA ALA A 376 61.53 14.05 1.34
C ALA A 376 60.80 13.46 2.57
N GLY A 377 60.59 12.14 2.60
CA GLY A 377 60.03 11.48 3.79
C GLY A 377 59.40 10.11 3.54
N HIS A 378 60.16 9.18 2.97
CA HIS A 378 59.94 7.74 3.14
C HIS A 378 60.92 7.24 4.19
N PRO A 379 60.46 6.49 5.21
CA PRO A 379 61.29 5.38 5.67
C PRO A 379 60.52 4.07 5.82
N ALA A 380 61.26 3.01 5.51
CA ALA A 380 60.90 1.61 5.58
C ALA A 380 60.53 1.14 7.01
N ARG A 381 59.65 0.15 7.10
CA ARG A 381 59.49 -0.69 8.30
C ARG A 381 59.76 -2.15 7.96
N THR A 382 60.78 -2.64 8.63
CA THR A 382 61.42 -3.95 8.58
C THR A 382 60.52 -5.03 9.17
N GLN A 383 60.46 -6.19 8.50
CA GLN A 383 59.99 -7.45 9.05
C GLN A 383 61.03 -7.98 10.06
N THR A 384 60.59 -8.39 11.24
CA THR A 384 61.39 -9.22 12.15
C THR A 384 60.63 -10.52 12.39
N ARG A 385 61.21 -11.62 11.92
CA ARG A 385 60.84 -13.00 12.30
C ARG A 385 61.34 -13.25 13.72
N LEU A 386 60.50 -13.85 14.55
CA LEU A 386 60.89 -14.53 15.78
C LEU A 386 60.98 -16.03 15.49
N SER A 387 62.12 -16.62 15.83
CA SER A 387 62.34 -18.06 16.01
C SER A 387 62.86 -18.26 17.42
N SER A 388 62.11 -18.98 18.24
CA SER A 388 62.53 -19.72 19.44
C SER A 388 61.46 -20.75 19.71
#